data_AF-A0A1J3HG26-F1
#
_entry.id   AF-A0A1J3HG26-F1
#
_cell.length_a   1.000
_cell.length_b   1.000
_cell.length_c   1.000
_cell.angle_alpha   90.00
_cell.angle_beta   90.00
_cell.angle_gamma   90.00
#
_symmetry.space_group_name_H-M   'P 1'
#
loop_
_entity.id
_entity.type
_entity.pdbx_description
1 polymer ?
#
loop_
_entity_poly.entity_id
_entity_poly.type
_entity_poly.pdbx_seq_one_letter_code
_entity_poly.pdbx_strand_id
1 'polypeptide(L)'
;MSVLLPLCLFLSLITYSNALYCVCKDGNEQVLQKAIDYACGAGADCSQIQLNGACYQPNTVKNHCDVAVNSYYQKKASSGATCDFNGAATTSPSPPSTASSCLTGSSS
;
A
#
# COMPACT_ATOMS: atom_id res chain seq x y z
N MET A 1 -20.25 -46.57 -11.75
CA MET A 1 -19.11 -45.83 -11.17
C MET A 1 -18.84 -44.59 -12.01
N SER A 2 -19.72 -43.57 -12.04
CA SER A 2 -19.53 -42.39 -12.93
C SER A 2 -20.39 -41.18 -12.55
N VAL A 3 -20.38 -40.78 -11.27
CA VAL A 3 -20.98 -39.48 -10.86
C VAL A 3 -20.14 -38.75 -9.79
N LEU A 4 -18.92 -39.21 -9.52
CA LEU A 4 -18.04 -38.62 -8.49
C LEU A 4 -17.25 -37.38 -8.97
N LEU A 5 -17.42 -36.95 -10.24
CA LEU A 5 -16.55 -35.95 -10.87
C LEU A 5 -17.09 -34.49 -10.97
N PRO A 6 -18.38 -34.13 -10.76
CA PRO A 6 -18.77 -32.73 -10.92
C PRO A 6 -18.79 -31.92 -9.62
N LEU A 7 -18.53 -32.50 -8.44
CA LEU A 7 -18.64 -31.77 -7.15
C LEU A 7 -17.33 -31.05 -6.74
N CYS A 8 -16.16 -31.50 -7.22
CA CYS A 8 -14.88 -30.89 -6.83
C CYS A 8 -14.51 -29.62 -7.59
N LEU A 9 -15.27 -29.24 -8.63
CA LEU A 9 -14.94 -28.09 -9.49
C LEU A 9 -15.49 -26.75 -8.96
N PHE A 10 -16.33 -26.77 -7.93
CA PHE A 10 -16.96 -25.56 -7.39
C PHE A 10 -16.28 -24.95 -6.15
N LEU A 11 -15.19 -25.51 -5.62
CA LEU A 11 -14.56 -25.00 -4.39
C LEU A 11 -13.24 -24.23 -4.59
N SER A 12 -12.79 -23.99 -5.83
CA SER A 12 -11.44 -23.46 -6.09
C SER A 12 -11.34 -21.95 -6.30
N LEU A 13 -12.41 -21.16 -6.14
CA LEU A 13 -12.35 -19.70 -6.41
C LEU A 13 -12.83 -18.85 -5.23
N ILE A 14 -12.32 -19.13 -4.03
CA ILE A 14 -12.16 -18.06 -3.04
C ILE A 14 -10.69 -17.65 -3.09
N THR A 15 -10.32 -16.91 -4.13
CA THR A 15 -9.05 -16.16 -4.14
C THR A 15 -9.17 -15.09 -3.07
N TYR A 16 -8.72 -15.42 -1.85
CA TYR A 16 -8.45 -14.43 -0.84
C TYR A 16 -7.20 -13.66 -1.28
N SER A 17 -7.40 -12.56 -2.00
CA SER A 17 -6.33 -11.60 -2.26
C SER A 17 -5.90 -10.99 -0.92
N ASN A 18 -4.87 -11.56 -0.29
CA ASN A 18 -4.25 -10.95 0.88
C ASN A 18 -3.50 -9.70 0.42
N ALA A 19 -4.21 -8.57 0.41
CA ALA A 19 -3.65 -7.28 0.04
C ALA A 19 -2.70 -6.79 1.13
N LEU A 20 -1.41 -6.70 0.82
CA LEU A 20 -0.44 -6.01 1.67
C LEU A 20 -0.38 -4.54 1.30
N TYR A 21 -0.47 -3.69 2.31
CA TYR A 21 -0.35 -2.24 2.21
C TYR A 21 0.92 -1.81 2.92
N CYS A 22 1.62 -0.80 2.39
CA CYS A 22 2.73 -0.18 3.10
C CYS A 22 2.23 1.09 3.77
N VAL A 23 2.36 1.17 5.09
CA VAL A 23 1.87 2.30 5.89
C VAL A 23 3.00 2.87 6.73
N CYS A 24 3.07 4.19 6.82
CA CYS A 24 3.98 4.86 7.74
C CYS A 24 3.54 4.61 9.19
N LYS A 25 4.49 4.62 10.12
CA LYS A 25 4.21 4.60 11.57
C LYS A 25 3.97 6.03 12.06
N ASP A 26 3.36 6.17 13.22
CA ASP A 26 3.38 7.44 13.94
C ASP A 26 4.81 7.77 14.36
N GLY A 27 5.23 9.02 14.12
CA GLY A 27 6.61 9.42 14.34
C GLY A 27 6.85 10.89 14.03
N ASN A 28 8.11 11.30 14.11
CA ASN A 28 8.52 12.66 13.80
C ASN A 28 8.23 12.98 12.32
N GLU A 29 7.56 14.10 12.06
CA GLU A 29 7.25 14.61 10.73
C GLU A 29 8.48 14.70 9.82
N GLN A 30 9.66 14.99 10.36
CA GLN A 30 10.91 15.04 9.58
C GLN A 30 11.31 13.66 9.03
N VAL A 31 11.04 12.60 9.78
CA VAL A 31 11.31 11.21 9.35
C VAL A 31 10.30 10.81 8.28
N LEU A 32 9.03 11.17 8.46
CA LEU A 32 7.97 10.92 7.49
C LEU A 32 8.19 11.68 6.18
N GLN A 33 8.63 12.95 6.24
CA GLN A 33 8.99 13.72 5.05
C GLN A 33 10.14 13.09 4.27
N LYS A 34 11.20 12.63 4.97
CA LYS A 34 12.28 11.89 4.29
C LYS A 34 11.79 10.62 3.60
N ALA A 35 10.83 9.91 4.20
CA ALA A 35 10.22 8.73 3.58
C ALA A 35 9.41 9.11 2.32
N ILE A 36 8.67 10.23 2.36
CA ILE A 36 7.95 10.80 1.20
C ILE A 36 8.95 11.15 0.10
N ASP A 37 9.97 11.96 0.39
CA ASP A 37 10.96 12.42 -0.58
C ASP A 37 11.63 11.23 -1.30
N TYR A 38 12.02 10.20 -0.53
CA TYR A 38 12.60 8.98 -1.09
C TYR A 38 11.60 8.20 -1.94
N ALA A 39 10.37 7.98 -1.47
CA ALA A 39 9.33 7.28 -2.23
C ALA A 39 9.09 7.96 -3.58
N CYS A 40 8.91 9.28 -3.58
CA CYS A 40 8.65 10.07 -4.78
C CYS A 40 9.84 10.03 -5.75
N GLY A 41 11.06 10.17 -5.25
CA GLY A 41 12.28 10.09 -6.07
C GLY A 41 12.54 8.69 -6.64
N ALA A 42 12.10 7.64 -5.95
CA ALA A 42 12.32 6.25 -6.32
C ALA A 42 11.20 5.63 -7.19
N GLY A 43 10.23 6.45 -7.62
CA GLY A 43 9.20 6.07 -8.60
C GLY A 43 7.79 5.84 -8.04
N ALA A 44 7.49 6.32 -6.84
CA ALA A 44 6.11 6.44 -6.37
C ALA A 44 5.31 7.47 -7.18
N ASP A 45 3.98 7.30 -7.19
CA ASP A 45 3.08 8.34 -7.71
C ASP A 45 2.71 9.33 -6.59
N CYS A 46 3.47 10.43 -6.50
CA CYS A 46 3.22 11.48 -5.52
C CYS A 46 2.32 12.61 -6.05
N SER A 47 1.81 12.52 -7.28
CA SER A 47 0.87 13.51 -7.83
C SER A 47 -0.42 13.58 -7.01
N GLN A 48 -0.81 12.45 -6.43
CA GLN A 48 -2.02 12.29 -5.63
C GLN A 48 -1.96 13.07 -4.31
N ILE A 49 -0.77 13.28 -3.74
CA ILE A 49 -0.57 13.94 -2.43
C ILE A 49 -0.13 15.40 -2.53
N GLN A 50 0.10 15.90 -3.75
CA GLN A 50 0.45 17.31 -3.96
C GLN A 50 -0.77 18.22 -3.82
N LEU A 51 -0.53 19.53 -3.77
CA LEU A 51 -1.60 20.53 -3.76
C LEU A 51 -2.53 20.29 -4.96
N ASN A 52 -3.84 20.12 -4.71
CA ASN A 52 -4.88 19.73 -5.67
C ASN A 52 -4.92 18.24 -6.10
N GLY A 53 -4.09 17.39 -5.50
CA GLY A 53 -4.14 15.94 -5.69
C GLY A 53 -5.38 15.31 -5.04
N ALA A 54 -5.86 14.21 -5.61
CA ALA A 54 -7.05 13.49 -5.13
C ALA A 54 -6.91 12.97 -3.68
N CYS A 55 -5.69 12.83 -3.20
CA CYS A 55 -5.31 12.31 -1.89
C CYS A 55 -4.59 13.33 -1.02
N TYR A 56 -4.73 14.62 -1.34
CA TYR A 56 -4.16 15.69 -0.54
C TYR A 56 -4.79 15.77 0.86
N GLN A 57 -6.08 15.44 0.99
CA GLN A 57 -6.79 15.43 2.26
C GLN A 57 -6.83 14.03 2.90
N PRO A 58 -6.67 13.94 4.24
CA PRO A 58 -6.32 15.03 5.16
C PRO A 58 -4.88 15.54 4.90
N ASN A 59 -4.69 16.87 5.00
CA ASN A 59 -3.40 17.51 4.80
C ASN A 59 -2.50 17.30 6.03
N THR A 60 -2.06 16.07 6.21
CA THR A 60 -1.13 15.68 7.27
C THR A 60 0.05 14.94 6.63
N VAL A 61 1.24 15.16 7.18
CA VAL A 61 2.46 14.49 6.74
C VAL A 61 2.30 12.98 6.79
N LYS A 62 1.62 12.46 7.81
CA LYS A 62 1.33 11.04 7.97
C LYS A 62 0.50 10.47 6.82
N ASN A 63 -0.58 11.15 6.42
CA ASN A 63 -1.43 10.70 5.32
C ASN A 63 -0.69 10.74 3.97
N HIS A 64 0.06 11.82 3.72
CA HIS A 64 0.89 11.91 2.51
C HIS A 64 1.98 10.83 2.48
N CYS A 65 2.58 10.53 3.63
CA CYS A 65 3.53 9.44 3.80
C CYS A 65 2.91 8.09 3.44
N ASP A 66 1.75 7.75 4.02
CA ASP A 66 1.05 6.48 3.74
C ASP A 66 0.82 6.28 2.23
N VAL A 67 0.33 7.31 1.54
CA VAL A 67 0.06 7.24 0.10
C VAL A 67 1.35 7.11 -0.72
N ALA A 68 2.41 7.86 -0.37
CA ALA A 68 3.69 7.80 -1.08
C ALA A 68 4.39 6.45 -0.91
N VAL A 69 4.53 5.96 0.33
CA VAL A 69 5.22 4.70 0.62
C VAL A 69 4.44 3.49 0.11
N ASN A 70 3.11 3.56 0.14
CA ASN A 70 2.27 2.54 -0.49
C ASN A 70 2.46 2.54 -1.99
N SER A 71 2.32 3.69 -2.66
CA SER A 71 2.50 3.77 -4.12
C SER A 71 3.87 3.25 -4.56
N TYR A 72 4.94 3.55 -3.81
CA TYR A 72 6.27 2.98 -4.01
C TYR A 72 6.27 1.45 -3.87
N TYR A 73 5.77 0.94 -2.74
CA TYR A 73 5.75 -0.49 -2.44
C TYR A 73 4.97 -1.26 -3.49
N GLN A 74 3.78 -0.80 -3.85
CA GLN A 74 2.95 -1.39 -4.91
C GLN A 74 3.67 -1.52 -6.25
N LYS A 75 4.48 -0.52 -6.62
CA LYS A 75 5.21 -0.51 -7.90
C LYS A 75 6.51 -1.30 -7.88
N LYS A 76 7.10 -1.52 -6.70
CA LYS A 76 8.47 -2.04 -6.54
C LYS A 76 8.57 -3.33 -5.73
N ALA A 77 7.50 -3.79 -5.07
CA ALA A 77 7.49 -5.01 -4.27
C ALA A 77 7.90 -6.23 -5.11
N SER A 78 7.45 -6.31 -6.36
CA SER A 78 7.85 -7.38 -7.32
C SER A 78 9.35 -7.38 -7.63
N SER A 79 10.04 -6.26 -7.43
CA SER A 79 11.49 -6.12 -7.59
C SER A 79 12.26 -6.28 -6.27
N GLY A 80 11.59 -6.70 -5.20
CA GLY A 80 12.20 -6.91 -3.88
C GLY A 80 12.25 -5.67 -2.99
N ALA A 81 11.52 -4.60 -3.31
CA ALA A 81 11.45 -3.44 -2.42
C ALA A 81 10.69 -3.76 -1.12
N THR A 82 11.18 -3.23 -0.01
CA THR A 82 10.62 -3.45 1.32
C THR A 82 9.90 -2.21 1.85
N CYS A 83 8.85 -2.40 2.65
CA CYS A 83 8.18 -1.33 3.37
C CYS A 83 8.87 -1.03 4.72
N ASP A 84 10.12 -0.59 4.69
CA ASP A 84 10.87 -0.25 5.90
C ASP A 84 11.08 1.27 6.04
N PHE A 85 11.59 1.92 4.97
CA PHE A 85 11.85 3.36 4.95
C PHE A 85 12.68 3.85 6.15
N ASN A 86 13.72 3.10 6.55
CA ASN A 86 14.52 3.31 7.76
C ASN A 86 13.67 3.22 9.05
N GLY A 87 12.79 2.23 9.11
CA GLY A 87 11.84 2.02 10.20
C GLY A 87 10.64 2.98 10.23
N ALA A 88 10.53 3.92 9.29
CA ALA A 88 9.43 4.88 9.20
C ALA A 88 8.10 4.25 8.73
N ALA A 89 8.15 3.09 8.07
CA ALA A 89 6.97 2.39 7.57
C ALA A 89 6.97 0.90 7.95
N THR A 90 5.82 0.25 7.74
CA THR A 90 5.62 -1.18 7.95
C THR A 90 4.55 -1.70 7.00
N THR A 91 4.62 -2.98 6.65
CA THR A 91 3.51 -3.65 5.96
C THR A 91 2.33 -3.85 6.92
N SER A 92 1.12 -3.73 6.38
CA SER A 92 -0.13 -4.02 7.06
C SER A 92 -1.02 -4.86 6.12
N PRO A 93 -1.67 -5.93 6.62
CA PRO A 93 -2.66 -6.70 5.86
C PRO A 93 -4.00 -5.97 5.71
N SER A 94 -4.13 -4.75 6.24
CA SER A 94 -5.34 -3.94 6.15
C SER A 94 -4.99 -2.47 5.91
N PRO A 95 -5.76 -1.76 5.06
CA PRO A 95 -5.54 -0.35 4.85
C PRO A 95 -5.89 0.44 6.13
N PRO A 96 -5.16 1.52 6.43
CA PRO A 96 -5.48 2.43 7.52
C PRO A 96 -6.77 3.19 7.20
N SER A 97 -7.65 3.31 8.20
CA SER A 97 -9.02 3.83 8.07
C SER A 97 -9.10 5.20 7.39
N THR A 98 -8.12 6.06 7.62
CA THR A 98 -8.07 7.45 7.11
C THR A 98 -7.60 7.57 5.67
N ALA A 99 -6.83 6.60 5.15
CA ALA A 99 -6.27 6.66 3.80
C ALA A 99 -6.87 5.60 2.85
N SER A 100 -7.91 4.90 3.29
CA SER A 100 -8.53 3.75 2.61
C SER A 100 -8.90 3.99 1.13
N SER A 101 -9.30 5.20 0.74
CA SER A 101 -9.66 5.52 -0.66
C SER A 101 -8.46 5.79 -1.57
N CYS A 102 -7.29 6.08 -1.00
CA CYS A 102 -6.09 6.50 -1.70
C CYS A 102 -5.01 5.42 -1.78
N LEU A 103 -5.20 4.33 -1.03
CA LEU A 103 -4.26 3.21 -0.97
C LEU A 103 -4.76 2.06 -1.82
N THR A 104 -3.95 1.63 -2.78
CA THR A 104 -4.18 0.41 -3.54
C THR A 104 -3.45 -0.75 -2.86
N GLY A 105 -4.11 -1.90 -2.75
CA GLY A 105 -3.55 -3.10 -2.11
C GLY A 105 -2.73 -3.95 -3.09
N SER A 106 -1.63 -4.56 -2.64
CA SER A 106 -0.85 -5.50 -3.46
C SER A 106 -1.61 -6.80 -3.61
N SER A 107 -2.18 -7.06 -4.78
CA SER A 107 -2.65 -8.39 -5.15
C SER A 107 -1.42 -9.31 -5.21
N SER A 108 -1.31 -10.24 -4.27
CA SER A 108 -0.31 -11.32 -4.33
C SER A 108 -0.73 -12.35 -5.39
#